data_AF-C4YVR1-F1
#
_entry.id   AF-C4YVR1-F1
#
_cell.length_a   1.000
_cell.length_b   1.000
_cell.length_c   1.000
_cell.angle_alpha   90.00
_cell.angle_beta   90.00
_cell.angle_gamma   90.00
#
_symmetry.space_group_name_H-M   'P 1'
#
loop_
_entity.id
_entity.type
_entity.pdbx_description
1 polymer ?
#
loop_
_entity_poly.entity_id
_entity_poly.type
_entity_poly.pdbx_seq_one_letter_code
_entity_poly.pdbx_strand_id
1 'polypeptide(L)' 'MVEEDIVNKKVILKSISAFNDYYVRNRHMQDLEEAFKSQDYCFELIKFEYN' A
#
# COMPACT_ATOMS: atom_id res chain seq x y z
N MET A 1 4.20 0.41 7.98
CA MET A 1 3.39 1.49 8.56
C MET A 1 2.27 1.81 7.59
N VAL A 2 1.07 2.14 8.09
CA VAL A 2 -0.10 2.48 7.27
C VAL A 2 -0.49 3.91 7.59
N GLU A 3 -0.71 4.72 6.56
CA GLU A 3 -1.28 6.05 6.67
C GLU A 3 -2.60 6.07 5.89
N GLU A 4 -3.65 6.59 6.50
CA GLU A 4 -4.98 6.70 5.90
C GLU A 4 -5.41 8.17 5.86
N ASP A 5 -5.75 8.64 4.66
CA ASP A 5 -6.35 9.93 4.40
C ASP A 5 -7.83 9.71 4.05
N ILE A 6 -8.69 9.87 5.05
CA ILE A 6 -10.14 9.64 4.93
C ILE A 6 -10.79 10.71 4.04
N VAL A 7 -10.27 11.95 4.04
CA VAL A 7 -10.82 13.06 3.26
C VAL A 7 -10.62 12.80 1.77
N ASN A 8 -9.42 12.35 1.39
CA ASN A 8 -9.08 12.02 -0.01
C ASN A 8 -9.34 10.55 -0.36
N LYS A 9 -9.90 9.76 0.56
CA LYS A 9 -10.08 8.31 0.44
C LYS A 9 -8.83 7.61 -0.09
N LYS A 10 -7.68 7.83 0.55
CA LYS A 10 -6.39 7.29 0.12
C LYS A 10 -5.69 6.54 1.25
N VAL A 11 -5.24 5.32 0.96
CA VAL A 11 -4.39 4.52 1.85
C VAL A 11 -2.97 4.48 1.29
N ILE A 12 -2.00 4.78 2.14
CA ILE A 12 -0.57 4.70 1.83
C ILE A 12 0.07 3.64 2.72
N LEU A 13 0.63 2.61 2.10
CA LEU A 13 1.47 1.63 2.76
C LEU A 13 2.94 2.01 2.62
N LYS A 14 3.64 2.09 3.75
CA LYS A 14 5.09 2.22 3.82
C LYS A 14 5.70 0.93 4.33
N SER A 15 6.42 0.25 3.46
CA SER A 15 7.17 -0.96 3.81
C SER A 15 8.25 -0.63 4.85
N ILE A 16 8.39 -1.47 5.88
CA ILE A 16 9.40 -1.29 6.94
C ILE A 16 10.69 -2.09 6.68
N SER A 17 10.70 -2.91 5.63
CA SER A 17 11.84 -3.70 5.21
C SER A 17 11.78 -3.96 3.71
N ALA A 18 12.95 -4.21 3.11
CA ALA A 18 13.05 -4.62 1.71
C ALA A 18 12.28 -5.93 1.43
N PHE A 19 12.25 -6.84 2.41
CA PHE A 19 11.48 -8.08 2.30
C PHE A 19 9.97 -7.81 2.17
N ASN A 20 9.41 -6.95 3.03
CA ASN A 20 7.98 -6.63 2.97
C ASN A 20 7.62 -5.92 1.65
N ASP A 21 8.47 -5.00 1.19
CA ASP A 21 8.26 -4.32 -0.09
C ASP A 21 8.23 -5.31 -1.26
N TYR A 22 9.22 -6.21 -1.33
CA TYR A 22 9.26 -7.27 -2.33
C TYR A 22 8.02 -8.17 -2.26
N TYR A 23 7.66 -8.62 -1.06
CA TYR A 23 6.57 -9.56 -0.86
C TYR A 23 5.22 -8.97 -1.29
N VAL A 24 4.93 -7.72 -0.93
CA VAL A 24 3.69 -7.05 -1.33
C VAL A 24 3.68 -6.79 -2.83
N ARG A 25 4.76 -6.21 -3.39
CA ARG A 25 4.84 -5.86 -4.81
C ARG A 25 4.64 -7.05 -5.75
N ASN A 26 5.18 -8.21 -5.38
CA ASN A 26 5.20 -9.37 -6.25
C ASN A 26 4.04 -10.34 -6.02
N ARG A 27 3.26 -10.16 -4.95
CA ARG A 27 2.20 -11.13 -4.60
C ARG A 27 0.85 -10.53 -4.26
N HIS A 28 0.79 -9.30 -3.74
CA HIS A 28 -0.44 -8.78 -3.11
C HIS A 28 -0.92 -7.44 -3.69
N MET A 29 -0.22 -6.84 -4.65
CA MET A 29 -0.60 -5.52 -5.19
C MET A 29 -2.01 -5.50 -5.78
N GLN A 30 -2.38 -6.51 -6.56
CA GLN A 30 -3.70 -6.57 -7.20
C GLN A 30 -4.81 -6.74 -6.16
N ASP A 31 -4.68 -7.71 -5.26
CA ASP A 31 -5.66 -7.97 -4.20
C ASP A 31 -5.87 -6.74 -3.30
N LEU A 32 -4.79 -6.04 -2.96
CA LEU A 32 -4.88 -4.79 -2.19
C LEU A 32 -5.58 -3.69 -2.99
N GLU A 33 -5.22 -3.49 -4.25
CA GLU A 33 -5.85 -2.50 -5.11
C GLU A 33 -7.35 -2.75 -5.27
N GLU A 34 -7.77 -4.00 -5.48
CA GLU A 34 -9.18 -4.40 -5.58
C GLU A 34 -9.92 -4.20 -4.24
N ALA A 35 -9.32 -4.62 -3.13
CA ALA A 35 -9.90 -4.48 -1.79
C ALA A 35 -10.15 -3.00 -1.42
N PHE A 36 -9.21 -2.11 -1.70
CA PHE A 36 -9.38 -0.68 -1.44
C PHE A 36 -10.36 -0.02 -2.42
N LYS A 37 -10.28 -0.35 -3.72
CA LYS A 37 -11.24 0.17 -4.71
C LYS A 37 -12.68 -0.23 -4.41
N SER A 38 -12.92 -1.42 -3.89
CA SER A 38 -14.26 -1.87 -3.49
C SER A 38 -14.92 -0.99 -2.41
N GLN A 39 -14.10 -0.25 -1.67
CA GLN A 39 -14.52 0.68 -0.61
C GLN A 39 -14.45 2.14 -1.06
N ASP A 40 -14.22 2.40 -2.36
CA ASP A 40 -14.02 3.73 -2.95
C ASP A 40 -12.73 4.42 -2.46
N TYR A 41 -11.71 3.63 -2.11
CA TYR A 41 -10.38 4.13 -1.72
C TYR A 41 -9.32 3.89 -2.80
N CYS A 42 -8.42 4.87 -2.93
CA CYS A 42 -7.17 4.76 -3.66
C CYS A 42 -6.08 4.13 -2.78
N PHE A 43 -5.19 3.35 -3.41
CA PHE A 43 -4.09 2.67 -2.73
C PHE A 43 -2.74 3.05 -3.33
N GLU A 44 -1.75 3.30 -2.47
CA GLU A 44 -0.36 3.52 -2.87
C GLU A 44 0.60 2.74 -1.95
N LEU A 45 1.59 2.08 -2.56
CA LEU A 45 2.70 1.46 -1.85
C LEU A 45 4.00 2.24 -2.11
N ILE A 46 4.52 2.89 -1.08
CA ILE A 46 5.82 3.57 -1.11
C ILE A 46 6.92 2.51 -1.10
N LYS A 47 7.87 2.63 -2.04
CA LYS A 47 9.01 1.72 -2.15
C LYS A 47 9.86 1.83 -0.90
N PHE A 48 10.32 0.68 -0.40
CA PHE A 48 11.30 0.68 0.68
C PHE A 48 12.62 1.26 0.18
N GLU A 49 13.16 2.20 0.94
CA GLU A 49 14.48 2.79 0.73
C GLU A 49 15.35 2.53 1.96
N TYR A 50 16.62 2.23 1.73
CA TYR A 50 17.61 2.18 2.81
C TYR A 50 17.94 3.62 3.18
N ASN A 51 17.55 4.04 4.38
CA ASN A 51 17.99 5.30 4.98
C ASN A 51 19.49 5.27 5.32
#